data_AF-A0A2E4FK47-F1
#
_entry.id   AF-A0A2E4FK47-F1
#
_cell.length_a   1.000
_cell.length_b   1.000
_cell.length_c   1.000
_cell.angle_alpha   90.00
_cell.angle_beta   90.00
_cell.angle_gamma   90.00
#
_symmetry.space_group_name_H-M   'P 1'
#
loop_
_entity.id
_entity.type
_entity.pdbx_description
1 polymer ?
#
loop_
_entity_poly.entity_id
_entity_poly.type
_entity_poly.pdbx_seq_one_letter_code
_entity_poly.pdbx_strand_id
1 'polypeptide(L)'
;VIDAAGVPFSAIPVDHRTALRERWGGWYVTGDTGEGPHVGNTVATTAINPTLEIDPANLNLPSVEDRIDSARYLTPYSDAAALMVLEHQTHMTNLLTRTGWEFRAAAHEGRATGDDGAASALDPALAETVDALVDYMVFVDEAPLDDAVQGSAGFEAVFEKRGPFDSQGRTLRSLDLTTRLFRYPCSYMIYTAAFDALPAAAQHAVYERLWQVLSGAEPAARLLLDDRQAIVEILRETKPGLPSYFEPPVR
;
A
#
# COMPACT_ATOMS: atom_id res chain seq x y z
N VAL A 1 -18.12 -6.48 -8.09
CA VAL A 1 -18.75 -7.70 -8.69
C VAL A 1 -19.26 -7.36 -10.07
N ILE A 2 -18.93 -8.20 -11.07
CA ILE A 2 -19.40 -8.08 -12.46
C ILE A 2 -20.53 -9.06 -12.73
N ASP A 3 -21.50 -8.64 -13.54
CA ASP A 3 -22.55 -9.52 -14.06
C ASP A 3 -22.07 -10.40 -15.23
N ALA A 4 -22.94 -11.28 -15.71
CA ALA A 4 -22.66 -12.15 -16.87
C ALA A 4 -22.37 -11.38 -18.18
N ALA A 5 -22.69 -10.09 -18.24
CA ALA A 5 -22.38 -9.19 -19.36
C ALA A 5 -21.14 -8.31 -19.10
N GLY A 6 -20.47 -8.46 -17.95
CA GLY A 6 -19.28 -7.69 -17.57
C GLY A 6 -19.56 -6.33 -16.92
N VAL A 7 -20.78 -6.03 -16.49
CA VAL A 7 -21.17 -4.75 -15.89
C VAL A 7 -20.94 -4.75 -14.37
N PRO A 8 -20.23 -3.76 -13.79
CA PRO A 8 -20.00 -3.69 -12.34
C PRO A 8 -21.21 -3.16 -11.57
N PHE A 9 -21.59 -3.84 -10.47
CA PHE A 9 -22.77 -3.48 -9.63
C PHE A 9 -22.49 -2.50 -8.49
N SER A 10 -21.34 -2.63 -7.85
CA SER A 10 -20.88 -1.83 -6.73
C SER A 10 -19.36 -1.97 -6.64
N ALA A 11 -18.68 -0.87 -6.35
CA ALA A 11 -17.24 -0.82 -6.17
C ALA A 11 -16.94 -0.47 -4.71
N ILE A 12 -16.45 -1.45 -3.97
CA ILE A 12 -15.81 -1.22 -2.67
C ILE A 12 -14.32 -1.07 -2.97
N PRO A 13 -13.68 0.06 -2.66
CA PRO A 13 -12.23 0.18 -2.76
C PRO A 13 -11.58 -0.87 -1.85
N VAL A 14 -10.64 -1.62 -2.40
CA VAL A 14 -9.85 -2.60 -1.65
C VAL A 14 -8.40 -2.11 -1.60
N ASP A 15 -7.76 -2.32 -0.46
CA ASP A 15 -6.35 -2.04 -0.24
C ASP A 15 -5.74 -3.05 0.75
N HIS A 16 -4.49 -2.85 1.16
CA HIS A 16 -3.80 -3.77 2.06
C HIS A 16 -4.53 -4.04 3.38
N ARG A 17 -5.49 -3.18 3.80
CA ARG A 17 -6.28 -3.33 5.03
C ARG A 17 -7.50 -4.25 4.85
N THR A 18 -7.88 -4.54 3.62
CA THR A 18 -8.99 -5.44 3.30
C THR A 18 -8.49 -6.88 3.32
N ALA A 19 -9.16 -7.79 4.03
CA ALA A 19 -8.75 -9.20 4.03
C ALA A 19 -8.85 -9.82 2.63
N LEU A 20 -8.00 -10.80 2.30
CA LEU A 20 -8.01 -11.44 0.96
C LEU A 20 -9.39 -11.98 0.57
N ARG A 21 -10.15 -12.54 1.52
CA ARG A 21 -11.52 -13.02 1.32
C ARG A 21 -12.52 -11.98 0.80
N GLU A 22 -12.22 -10.69 0.96
CA GLU A 22 -13.05 -9.57 0.52
C GLU A 22 -12.54 -8.93 -0.79
N ARG A 23 -11.38 -9.34 -1.30
CA ARG A 23 -10.82 -8.96 -2.62
C ARG A 23 -11.07 -10.10 -3.62
N TRP A 24 -11.12 -9.97 -4.95
CA TRP A 24 -11.01 -8.84 -5.89
C TRP A 24 -12.26 -8.79 -6.78
N GLY A 25 -13.40 -8.41 -6.20
CA GLY A 25 -14.70 -8.68 -6.84
C GLY A 25 -14.88 -7.97 -8.18
N GLY A 26 -14.97 -8.74 -9.27
CA GLY A 26 -15.07 -8.19 -10.63
C GLY A 26 -13.75 -8.12 -11.40
N TRP A 27 -12.68 -8.70 -10.84
CA TRP A 27 -11.39 -8.85 -11.50
C TRP A 27 -11.09 -10.32 -11.75
N TYR A 28 -10.37 -10.58 -12.84
CA TYR A 28 -9.62 -11.82 -12.97
C TYR A 28 -8.41 -11.80 -12.04
N VAL A 29 -8.06 -12.96 -11.50
CA VAL A 29 -6.93 -13.14 -10.58
C VAL A 29 -6.21 -14.42 -10.96
N THR A 30 -4.90 -14.33 -11.16
CA THR A 30 -4.02 -15.46 -11.48
C THR A 30 -2.86 -15.53 -10.50
N GLY A 31 -2.36 -16.74 -10.25
CA GLY A 31 -1.42 -17.04 -9.18
C GLY A 31 -2.00 -18.03 -8.18
N ASP A 32 -1.25 -18.28 -7.12
CA ASP A 32 -1.68 -19.05 -5.96
C ASP A 32 -1.96 -18.08 -4.81
N THR A 33 -3.13 -18.19 -4.20
CA THR A 33 -3.58 -17.35 -3.08
C THR A 33 -3.85 -18.19 -1.81
N GLY A 34 -3.46 -19.46 -1.83
CA GLY A 34 -3.65 -20.39 -0.72
C GLY A 34 -4.98 -21.14 -0.76
N GLU A 35 -5.42 -21.61 0.42
CA GLU A 35 -6.69 -22.33 0.60
C GLU A 35 -7.84 -21.38 0.95
N GLY A 36 -7.52 -20.19 1.46
CA GLY A 36 -8.48 -19.14 1.78
C GLY A 36 -9.29 -18.67 0.55
N PRO A 37 -10.61 -18.40 0.70
CA PRO A 37 -11.41 -17.90 -0.41
C PRO A 37 -11.04 -16.45 -0.74
N HIS A 38 -11.38 -16.03 -1.96
CA HIS A 38 -11.43 -14.64 -2.39
C HIS A 38 -12.58 -14.45 -3.39
N VAL A 39 -13.05 -13.22 -3.59
CA VAL A 39 -14.14 -12.88 -4.52
C VAL A 39 -13.67 -12.57 -5.95
N GLY A 40 -12.36 -12.67 -6.22
CA GLY A 40 -11.82 -12.65 -7.59
C GLY A 40 -12.29 -13.85 -8.41
N ASN A 41 -12.28 -13.73 -9.75
CA ASN A 41 -12.76 -14.76 -10.70
C ASN A 41 -14.25 -15.16 -10.56
N THR A 42 -15.00 -14.54 -9.64
CA THR A 42 -16.41 -14.82 -9.41
C THR A 42 -17.31 -13.95 -10.29
N VAL A 43 -18.27 -14.59 -10.95
CA VAL A 43 -19.31 -13.93 -11.76
C VAL A 43 -20.62 -13.88 -10.96
N ALA A 44 -21.27 -12.72 -10.91
CA ALA A 44 -22.61 -12.64 -10.32
C ALA A 44 -23.64 -13.35 -11.21
N THR A 45 -24.43 -14.24 -10.60
CA THR A 45 -25.52 -14.97 -11.26
C THR A 45 -26.82 -14.17 -11.28
N THR A 46 -26.99 -13.15 -10.44
CA THR A 46 -28.18 -12.29 -10.38
C THR A 46 -27.80 -10.80 -10.33
N ALA A 47 -28.60 -9.96 -11.00
CA ALA A 47 -28.29 -8.54 -11.16
C ALA A 47 -28.72 -7.65 -9.98
N ILE A 48 -29.60 -8.15 -9.12
CA ILE A 48 -30.11 -7.41 -7.95
C ILE A 48 -29.82 -8.30 -6.74
N ASN A 49 -28.98 -7.82 -5.81
CA ASN A 49 -28.42 -8.59 -4.68
C ASN A 49 -27.68 -9.86 -5.12
N PRO A 50 -26.52 -9.73 -5.79
CA PRO A 50 -25.75 -10.88 -6.23
C PRO A 50 -25.31 -11.72 -5.03
N THR A 51 -25.78 -12.96 -4.96
CA THR A 51 -25.13 -13.97 -4.12
C THR A 51 -23.85 -14.38 -4.83
N LEU A 52 -22.71 -14.11 -4.21
CA LEU A 52 -21.42 -14.55 -4.73
C LEU A 52 -21.23 -16.03 -4.40
N GLU A 53 -21.29 -16.87 -5.43
CA GLU A 53 -20.90 -18.28 -5.33
C GLU A 53 -19.41 -18.39 -5.67
N ILE A 54 -18.58 -18.49 -4.63
CA ILE A 54 -17.14 -18.68 -4.78
C ILE A 54 -16.90 -20.17 -5.09
N ASP A 55 -16.45 -20.45 -6.31
CA ASP A 55 -16.01 -21.78 -6.72
C ASP A 55 -14.53 -21.95 -6.34
N PRO A 56 -14.16 -22.92 -5.48
CA PRO A 56 -12.77 -23.20 -5.14
C PRO A 56 -11.87 -23.47 -6.35
N ALA A 57 -12.42 -24.00 -7.45
CA ALA A 57 -11.66 -24.23 -8.68
C ALA A 57 -11.21 -22.92 -9.37
N ASN A 58 -11.77 -21.78 -8.98
CA ASN A 58 -11.45 -20.47 -9.52
C ASN A 58 -10.55 -19.61 -8.62
N LEU A 59 -10.07 -20.13 -7.48
CA LEU A 59 -9.19 -19.37 -6.59
C LEU A 59 -7.77 -19.27 -7.18
N ASN A 60 -7.16 -20.40 -7.51
CA ASN A 60 -5.76 -20.46 -7.90
C ASN A 60 -5.60 -20.76 -9.40
N LEU A 61 -5.68 -19.71 -10.22
CA LEU A 61 -5.62 -19.83 -11.68
C LEU A 61 -4.20 -19.65 -12.23
N PRO A 62 -3.70 -20.56 -13.08
CA PRO A 62 -2.39 -20.37 -13.72
C PRO A 62 -2.42 -19.28 -14.80
N SER A 63 -3.57 -19.02 -15.43
CA SER A 63 -3.79 -17.97 -16.43
C SER A 63 -5.29 -17.74 -16.63
N VAL A 64 -5.66 -16.73 -17.44
CA VAL A 64 -7.05 -16.52 -17.90
C VAL A 64 -7.27 -16.79 -19.39
N GLU A 65 -6.38 -17.53 -20.07
CA GLU A 65 -6.50 -17.83 -21.51
C GLU A 65 -7.79 -18.57 -21.89
N ASP A 66 -8.32 -19.37 -20.97
CA ASP A 66 -9.57 -20.11 -21.12
C ASP A 66 -10.82 -19.25 -20.83
N ARG A 67 -10.64 -18.03 -20.33
CA ARG A 67 -11.72 -17.11 -19.90
C ARG A 67 -11.86 -15.91 -20.83
N ILE A 68 -10.79 -15.47 -21.48
CA ILE A 68 -10.78 -14.31 -22.38
C ILE A 68 -10.04 -14.59 -23.68
N ASP A 69 -10.32 -13.80 -24.73
CA ASP A 69 -9.51 -13.78 -25.95
C ASP A 69 -8.14 -13.13 -25.68
N SER A 70 -7.18 -13.93 -25.22
CA SER A 70 -5.86 -13.48 -24.74
C SER A 70 -5.04 -12.77 -25.83
N ALA A 71 -5.31 -13.03 -27.11
CA ALA A 71 -4.64 -12.37 -28.24
C ALA A 71 -4.89 -10.84 -28.30
N ARG A 72 -5.88 -10.34 -27.56
CA ARG A 72 -6.19 -8.90 -27.45
C ARG A 72 -5.42 -8.18 -26.34
N TYR A 73 -4.67 -8.91 -25.51
CA TYR A 73 -3.99 -8.37 -24.34
C TYR A 73 -2.49 -8.68 -24.40
N LEU A 74 -1.68 -7.90 -23.67
CA LEU A 74 -0.22 -8.08 -23.63
C LEU A 74 0.21 -9.37 -22.92
N THR A 75 -0.65 -9.90 -22.06
CA THR A 75 -0.38 -11.06 -21.21
C THR A 75 -1.70 -11.71 -20.80
N PRO A 76 -1.74 -13.04 -20.62
CA PRO A 76 -2.91 -13.76 -20.10
C PRO A 76 -2.96 -13.81 -18.56
N TYR A 77 -2.18 -12.98 -17.87
CA TYR A 77 -2.08 -12.98 -16.41
C TYR A 77 -2.71 -11.71 -15.80
N SER A 78 -3.39 -11.89 -14.67
CA SER A 78 -3.84 -10.83 -13.76
C SER A 78 -3.28 -11.15 -12.38
N ASP A 79 -1.98 -10.94 -12.26
CA ASP A 79 -1.13 -11.46 -11.19
C ASP A 79 -1.56 -10.96 -9.79
N ALA A 80 -1.82 -11.90 -8.87
CA ALA A 80 -2.30 -11.60 -7.52
C ALA A 80 -1.34 -10.69 -6.73
N ALA A 81 -0.03 -10.95 -6.78
CA ALA A 81 0.96 -10.11 -6.11
C ALA A 81 1.00 -8.69 -6.72
N ALA A 82 0.88 -8.59 -8.05
CA ALA A 82 0.79 -7.31 -8.75
C ALA A 82 -0.48 -6.52 -8.36
N LEU A 83 -1.62 -7.19 -8.22
CA LEU A 83 -2.88 -6.58 -7.77
C LEU A 83 -2.73 -6.03 -6.33
N MET A 84 -2.18 -6.80 -5.40
CA MET A 84 -1.97 -6.34 -4.02
C MET A 84 -1.08 -5.09 -3.96
N VAL A 85 -0.02 -5.06 -4.76
CA VAL A 85 0.84 -3.87 -4.85
C VAL A 85 0.14 -2.70 -5.53
N LEU A 86 -0.65 -2.92 -6.58
CA LEU A 86 -1.42 -1.89 -7.28
C LEU A 86 -2.46 -1.24 -6.37
N GLU A 87 -3.13 -2.02 -5.55
CA GLU A 87 -4.10 -1.54 -4.56
C GLU A 87 -3.43 -0.61 -3.55
N HIS A 88 -2.29 -1.04 -2.99
CA HIS A 88 -1.50 -0.20 -2.10
C HIS A 88 -1.08 1.10 -2.78
N GLN A 89 -0.60 1.01 -4.03
CA GLN A 89 -0.20 2.17 -4.83
C GLN A 89 -1.33 3.17 -5.02
N THR A 90 -2.53 2.66 -5.32
CA THR A 90 -3.70 3.49 -5.61
C THR A 90 -4.12 4.27 -4.37
N HIS A 91 -4.26 3.60 -3.23
CA HIS A 91 -4.66 4.27 -2.00
C HIS A 91 -3.59 5.24 -1.47
N MET A 92 -2.31 4.84 -1.50
CA MET A 92 -1.20 5.70 -1.09
C MET A 92 -1.12 6.96 -1.97
N THR A 93 -1.33 6.83 -3.28
CA THR A 93 -1.38 7.98 -4.20
C THR A 93 -2.50 8.95 -3.84
N ASN A 94 -3.67 8.43 -3.46
CA ASN A 94 -4.79 9.26 -3.01
C ASN A 94 -4.46 10.01 -1.72
N LEU A 95 -3.82 9.35 -0.74
CA LEU A 95 -3.40 9.99 0.50
C LEU A 95 -2.31 11.05 0.28
N LEU A 96 -1.32 10.77 -0.56
CA LEU A 96 -0.30 11.76 -0.95
C LEU A 96 -0.95 12.97 -1.62
N THR A 97 -1.88 12.74 -2.54
CA THR A 97 -2.61 13.81 -3.23
C THR A 97 -3.42 14.64 -2.25
N ARG A 98 -4.21 14.00 -1.38
CA ARG A 98 -5.00 14.69 -0.34
C ARG A 98 -4.09 15.52 0.56
N THR A 99 -3.04 14.93 1.12
CA THR A 99 -2.07 15.62 1.98
C THR A 99 -1.46 16.84 1.29
N GLY A 100 -1.04 16.69 0.03
CA GLY A 100 -0.51 17.79 -0.75
C GLY A 100 -1.51 18.92 -0.97
N TRP A 101 -2.80 18.60 -1.18
CA TRP A 101 -3.86 19.58 -1.35
C TRP A 101 -4.24 20.30 -0.05
N GLU A 102 -4.42 19.57 1.05
CA GLU A 102 -4.79 20.14 2.35
C GLU A 102 -3.76 21.17 2.83
N PHE A 103 -2.46 20.85 2.71
CA PHE A 103 -1.41 21.79 3.06
C PHE A 103 -1.36 23.02 2.14
N ARG A 104 -1.66 22.88 0.84
CA ARG A 104 -1.75 24.03 -0.08
C ARG A 104 -2.94 24.92 0.24
N ALA A 105 -4.10 24.34 0.55
CA ALA A 105 -5.29 25.07 0.95
C ALA A 105 -5.06 25.81 2.27
N ALA A 106 -4.52 25.13 3.29
CA ALA A 106 -4.18 25.75 4.56
C ALA A 106 -3.15 26.89 4.40
N ALA A 107 -2.14 26.72 3.54
CA ALA A 107 -1.18 27.78 3.26
C ALA A 107 -1.83 29.00 2.58
N HIS A 108 -2.75 28.76 1.63
CA HIS A 108 -3.49 29.82 0.97
C HIS A 108 -4.38 30.61 1.94
N GLU A 109 -4.95 29.92 2.93
CA GLU A 109 -5.82 30.50 3.96
C GLU A 109 -5.07 31.09 5.16
N GLY A 110 -3.73 31.00 5.19
CA GLY A 110 -2.91 31.48 6.30
C GLY A 110 -2.91 30.56 7.54
N ARG A 111 -3.44 29.34 7.42
CA ARG A 111 -3.56 28.34 8.50
C ARG A 111 -2.39 27.35 8.59
N ALA A 112 -1.44 27.38 7.65
CA ALA A 112 -0.34 26.43 7.60
C ALA A 112 0.73 26.63 8.70
N THR A 113 0.75 27.80 9.34
CA THR A 113 1.60 28.12 10.49
C THR A 113 0.70 28.73 11.55
N GLY A 114 0.76 28.26 12.80
CA GLY A 114 -0.04 28.88 13.86
C GLY A 114 0.23 30.38 13.97
N ASP A 115 -0.78 31.14 14.35
CA ASP A 115 -0.87 32.61 14.26
C ASP A 115 0.33 33.38 14.89
N ASP A 116 1.12 32.74 15.76
CA ASP A 116 2.12 33.41 16.60
C ASP A 116 3.60 33.23 16.18
N GLY A 117 3.90 32.59 15.03
CA GLY A 117 5.29 32.46 14.54
C GLY A 117 6.24 31.63 15.43
N ALA A 118 5.72 31.01 16.50
CA ALA A 118 6.35 29.89 17.19
C ALA A 118 6.12 28.59 16.39
N ALA A 119 6.88 27.53 16.70
CA ALA A 119 6.56 26.16 16.26
C ALA A 119 5.22 25.74 16.89
N SER A 120 4.13 26.28 16.36
CA SER A 120 2.78 25.95 16.78
C SER A 120 2.51 24.51 16.37
N ALA A 121 1.81 23.78 17.24
CA ALA A 121 1.22 22.49 16.88
C ALA A 121 0.50 22.64 15.54
N LEU A 122 0.70 21.65 14.67
CA LEU A 122 0.06 21.57 13.37
C LEU A 122 -1.46 21.74 13.53
N ASP A 123 -2.11 22.42 12.59
CA ASP A 123 -3.58 22.47 12.53
C ASP A 123 -4.16 21.05 12.68
N PRO A 124 -5.17 20.83 13.55
CA PRO A 124 -5.68 19.47 13.82
C PRO A 124 -6.12 18.69 12.58
N ALA A 125 -6.68 19.36 11.56
CA ALA A 125 -7.09 18.69 10.32
C ALA A 125 -5.88 18.30 9.46
N LEU A 126 -4.81 19.10 9.47
CA LEU A 126 -3.55 18.74 8.84
C LEU A 126 -2.86 17.59 9.60
N ALA A 127 -2.94 17.57 10.93
CA ALA A 127 -2.43 16.48 11.75
C ALA A 127 -3.13 15.16 11.44
N GLU A 128 -4.46 15.14 11.41
CA GLU A 128 -5.24 13.95 11.01
C GLU A 128 -4.88 13.48 9.59
N THR A 129 -4.62 14.41 8.67
CA THR A 129 -4.21 14.07 7.29
C THR A 129 -2.82 13.45 7.25
N VAL A 130 -1.88 13.94 8.06
CA VAL A 130 -0.53 13.37 8.20
C VAL A 130 -0.58 12.01 8.88
N ASP A 131 -1.37 11.85 9.94
CA ASP A 131 -1.58 10.58 10.64
C ASP A 131 -2.13 9.52 9.68
N ALA A 132 -3.18 9.84 8.94
CA ALA A 132 -3.76 8.93 7.96
C ALA A 132 -2.73 8.49 6.88
N LEU A 133 -1.88 9.40 6.43
CA LEU A 133 -0.82 9.09 5.47
C LEU A 133 0.27 8.21 6.09
N VAL A 134 0.77 8.54 7.29
CA VAL A 134 1.86 7.81 7.93
C VAL A 134 1.40 6.44 8.40
N ASP A 135 0.23 6.33 9.03
CA ASP A 135 -0.32 5.06 9.51
C ASP A 135 -0.53 4.09 8.33
N TYR A 136 -1.00 4.60 7.20
CA TYR A 136 -1.09 3.81 5.96
C TYR A 136 0.29 3.49 5.36
N MET A 137 1.23 4.44 5.39
CA MET A 137 2.60 4.24 4.89
C MET A 137 3.31 3.12 5.65
N VAL A 138 3.05 2.96 6.95
CA VAL A 138 3.69 1.96 7.81
C VAL A 138 2.79 0.76 8.15
N PHE A 139 1.72 0.56 7.37
CA PHE A 139 0.91 -0.66 7.39
C PHE A 139 0.24 -0.96 8.75
N VAL A 140 -0.16 0.07 9.51
CA VAL A 140 -0.77 -0.10 10.85
C VAL A 140 -1.95 -1.06 10.82
N ASP A 141 -2.86 -0.88 9.85
CA ASP A 141 -4.10 -1.64 9.73
C ASP A 141 -4.04 -2.74 8.66
N GLU A 142 -2.84 -3.18 8.26
CA GLU A 142 -2.71 -4.26 7.27
C GLU A 142 -3.48 -5.51 7.72
N ALA A 143 -4.25 -6.07 6.79
CA ALA A 143 -4.90 -7.35 7.00
C ALA A 143 -3.84 -8.46 6.86
N PRO A 144 -3.74 -9.39 7.83
CA PRO A 144 -2.81 -10.50 7.72
C PRO A 144 -3.16 -11.37 6.51
N LEU A 145 -2.14 -11.99 5.94
CA LEU A 145 -2.33 -13.06 4.97
C LEU A 145 -2.52 -14.36 5.73
N ASP A 146 -3.67 -15.00 5.52
CA ASP A 146 -4.01 -16.30 6.14
C ASP A 146 -3.21 -17.44 5.48
N ASP A 147 -2.81 -17.26 4.22
CA ASP A 147 -1.98 -18.17 3.43
C ASP A 147 -0.95 -17.37 2.59
N ALA A 148 0.09 -18.07 2.13
CA ALA A 148 1.06 -17.49 1.22
C ALA A 148 0.46 -17.20 -0.15
N VAL A 149 0.80 -16.04 -0.71
CA VAL A 149 0.45 -15.62 -2.06
C VAL A 149 1.66 -15.75 -2.97
N GLN A 150 1.48 -16.35 -4.13
CA GLN A 150 2.48 -16.46 -5.17
C GLN A 150 1.91 -15.96 -6.50
N GLY A 151 2.58 -14.99 -7.12
CA GLY A 151 2.24 -14.50 -8.45
C GLY A 151 2.41 -15.57 -9.54
N SER A 152 1.89 -15.26 -10.72
CA SER A 152 1.91 -16.13 -11.92
C SER A 152 2.80 -15.58 -13.04
N ALA A 153 3.25 -14.33 -12.95
CA ALA A 153 3.90 -13.61 -14.06
C ALA A 153 5.33 -13.10 -13.76
N GLY A 154 5.93 -13.50 -12.64
CA GLY A 154 7.28 -13.07 -12.25
C GLY A 154 7.36 -11.58 -11.85
N PHE A 155 6.22 -11.01 -11.45
CA PHE A 155 6.09 -9.62 -11.05
C PHE A 155 7.02 -9.30 -9.87
N GLU A 156 7.08 -10.17 -8.87
CA GLU A 156 7.84 -10.01 -7.63
C GLU A 156 9.31 -9.76 -7.94
N ALA A 157 9.92 -10.61 -8.77
CA ALA A 157 11.32 -10.50 -9.16
C ALA A 157 11.63 -9.18 -9.89
N VAL A 158 10.72 -8.70 -10.74
CA VAL A 158 10.88 -7.43 -11.46
C VAL A 158 10.66 -6.25 -10.53
N PHE A 159 9.68 -6.34 -9.63
CA PHE A 159 9.31 -5.29 -8.70
C PHE A 159 10.42 -5.05 -7.69
N GLU A 160 10.93 -6.09 -7.03
CA GLU A 160 11.99 -6.00 -6.03
C GLU A 160 13.30 -5.46 -6.60
N LYS A 161 13.66 -5.86 -7.84
CA LYS A 161 14.89 -5.42 -8.52
C LYS A 161 14.97 -3.92 -8.80
N ARG A 162 13.87 -3.17 -8.67
CA ARG A 162 13.83 -1.73 -8.96
C ARG A 162 14.50 -0.88 -7.88
N GLY A 163 14.76 -1.43 -6.69
CA GLY A 163 15.41 -0.72 -5.60
C GLY A 163 14.65 0.55 -5.15
N PRO A 164 15.35 1.50 -4.49
CA PRO A 164 16.79 1.49 -4.19
C PRO A 164 17.18 0.40 -3.18
N PHE A 165 18.48 0.08 -3.10
CA PHE A 165 19.05 -0.91 -2.19
C PHE A 165 20.06 -0.27 -1.25
N ASP A 166 20.04 -0.68 0.02
CA ASP A 166 21.09 -0.32 0.96
C ASP A 166 22.36 -1.16 0.73
N SER A 167 23.42 -0.90 1.50
CA SER A 167 24.69 -1.63 1.42
C SER A 167 24.58 -3.12 1.78
N GLN A 168 23.50 -3.54 2.43
CA GLN A 168 23.19 -4.94 2.76
C GLN A 168 22.32 -5.62 1.69
N GLY A 169 21.94 -4.90 0.63
CA GLY A 169 21.08 -5.40 -0.44
C GLY A 169 19.59 -5.44 -0.06
N ARG A 170 19.17 -4.77 1.02
CA ARG A 170 17.77 -4.66 1.45
C ARG A 170 17.08 -3.52 0.71
N THR A 171 15.77 -3.64 0.47
CA THR A 171 14.95 -2.61 -0.17
C THR A 171 13.54 -2.59 0.41
N LEU A 172 12.91 -1.41 0.49
CA LEU A 172 11.48 -1.29 0.87
C LEU A 172 10.53 -1.91 -0.16
N ARG A 173 11.05 -2.34 -1.32
CA ARG A 173 10.28 -3.10 -2.31
C ARG A 173 10.24 -4.61 -2.03
N SER A 174 11.01 -5.11 -1.06
CA SER A 174 11.03 -6.54 -0.74
C SER A 174 9.65 -7.00 -0.30
N LEU A 175 9.11 -7.99 -0.99
CA LEU A 175 7.82 -8.61 -0.72
C LEU A 175 8.00 -9.73 0.30
N ASP A 176 7.00 -9.91 1.17
CA ASP A 176 6.93 -11.06 2.08
C ASP A 176 5.96 -12.11 1.53
N LEU A 177 4.74 -11.68 1.19
CA LEU A 177 3.63 -12.46 0.64
C LEU A 177 3.29 -13.76 1.38
N THR A 178 3.85 -13.96 2.58
CA THR A 178 3.59 -15.14 3.39
C THR A 178 2.67 -14.79 4.55
N THR A 179 2.89 -13.62 5.14
CA THR A 179 2.15 -13.11 6.31
C THR A 179 1.66 -11.67 6.11
N ARG A 180 2.32 -10.92 5.22
CA ARG A 180 2.08 -9.50 4.91
C ARG A 180 2.52 -9.16 3.48
N LEU A 181 2.24 -7.94 3.01
CA LEU A 181 2.61 -7.50 1.66
C LEU A 181 4.11 -7.29 1.52
N PHE A 182 4.68 -6.36 2.29
CA PHE A 182 6.11 -6.03 2.24
C PHE A 182 6.86 -6.59 3.45
N ARG A 183 8.07 -7.09 3.20
CA ARG A 183 8.98 -7.59 4.23
C ARG A 183 9.33 -6.53 5.27
N TYR A 184 9.53 -5.30 4.82
CA TYR A 184 9.74 -4.13 5.66
C TYR A 184 8.47 -3.26 5.57
N PRO A 185 7.66 -3.17 6.65
CA PRO A 185 6.36 -2.47 6.65
C PRO A 185 6.52 -0.95 6.63
N CYS A 186 7.07 -0.43 5.54
CA CYS A 186 7.15 0.97 5.18
C CYS A 186 7.04 1.07 3.66
N SER A 187 6.09 1.86 3.18
CA SER A 187 5.80 1.96 1.75
C SER A 187 7.03 2.42 0.98
N TYR A 188 7.42 1.66 -0.05
CA TYR A 188 8.44 2.10 -1.00
C TYR A 188 8.04 3.41 -1.72
N MET A 189 6.77 3.82 -1.64
CA MET A 189 6.31 5.04 -2.30
C MET A 189 6.84 6.33 -1.69
N ILE A 190 7.52 6.25 -0.53
CA ILE A 190 8.37 7.34 -0.03
C ILE A 190 9.44 7.76 -1.06
N TYR A 191 9.84 6.89 -1.99
CA TYR A 191 10.78 7.19 -3.08
C TYR A 191 10.12 7.77 -4.34
N THR A 192 8.81 8.00 -4.34
CA THR A 192 8.11 8.48 -5.53
C THR A 192 8.26 9.98 -5.71
N ALA A 193 8.22 10.45 -6.96
CA ALA A 193 8.14 11.87 -7.27
C ALA A 193 6.91 12.54 -6.64
N ALA A 194 5.81 11.80 -6.42
CA ALA A 194 4.63 12.31 -5.75
C ALA A 194 4.90 12.67 -4.28
N PHE A 195 5.64 11.83 -3.56
CA PHE A 195 6.08 12.14 -2.19
C PHE A 195 7.06 13.32 -2.16
N ASP A 196 8.03 13.34 -3.08
CA ASP A 196 9.01 14.43 -3.16
C ASP A 196 8.40 15.77 -3.60
N ALA A 197 7.23 15.76 -4.25
CA ALA A 197 6.51 16.96 -4.69
C ALA A 197 5.50 17.52 -3.66
N LEU A 198 5.41 16.90 -2.46
CA LEU A 198 4.61 17.45 -1.37
C LEU A 198 5.09 18.86 -0.99
N PRO A 199 4.19 19.76 -0.54
CA PRO A 199 4.61 21.02 0.07
C PRO A 199 5.63 20.78 1.18
N ALA A 200 6.64 21.64 1.32
CA ALA A 200 7.74 21.43 2.28
C ALA A 200 7.23 21.23 3.72
N ALA A 201 6.23 21.99 4.14
CA ALA A 201 5.59 21.83 5.46
C ALA A 201 4.90 20.46 5.62
N ALA A 202 4.28 19.94 4.56
CA ALA A 202 3.66 18.61 4.57
C ALA A 202 4.72 17.52 4.67
N GLN A 203 5.77 17.61 3.86
CA GLN A 203 6.86 16.63 3.88
C GLN A 203 7.58 16.62 5.23
N HIS A 204 7.81 17.79 5.83
CA HIS A 204 8.38 17.92 7.18
C HIS A 204 7.50 17.23 8.23
N ALA A 205 6.20 17.53 8.25
CA ALA A 205 5.26 16.92 9.20
C ALA A 205 5.18 15.40 9.03
N VAL A 206 5.18 14.90 7.79
CA VAL A 206 5.19 13.46 7.51
C VAL A 206 6.47 12.80 8.01
N TYR A 207 7.64 13.41 7.83
CA TYR A 207 8.89 12.87 8.37
C TYR A 207 8.94 12.90 9.90
N GLU A 208 8.43 13.95 10.54
CA GLU A 208 8.39 14.04 12.01
C GLU A 208 7.50 12.93 12.59
N ARG A 209 6.30 12.77 12.06
CA ARG A 209 5.37 11.71 12.47
C ARG A 209 5.91 10.32 12.17
N LEU A 210 6.51 10.11 10.99
CA LEU A 210 7.18 8.85 10.65
C LEU A 210 8.31 8.52 11.64
N TRP A 211 9.09 9.52 12.06
CA TRP A 211 10.13 9.33 13.06
C TRP A 211 9.57 9.03 14.46
N GLN A 212 8.47 9.66 14.87
CA GLN A 212 7.80 9.31 16.13
C GLN A 212 7.40 7.83 16.18
N VAL A 213 6.91 7.29 15.05
CA VAL A 213 6.60 5.87 14.90
C VAL A 213 7.85 4.98 14.91
N LEU A 214 8.85 5.30 14.08
CA LEU A 214 10.02 4.45 13.88
C LEU A 214 11.02 4.49 15.06
N SER A 215 11.10 5.60 15.78
CA SER A 215 11.88 5.71 17.02
C SER A 215 11.24 4.96 18.20
N GLY A 216 9.95 4.64 18.10
CA GLY A 216 9.18 4.04 19.18
C GLY A 216 8.68 5.05 20.23
N ALA A 217 8.82 6.35 19.99
CA ALA A 217 8.22 7.40 20.84
C ALA A 217 6.68 7.28 20.87
N GLU A 218 6.09 6.96 19.71
CA GLU A 218 4.69 6.62 19.58
C GLU A 218 4.58 5.24 18.93
N PRO A 219 4.51 4.15 19.73
CA PRO A 219 4.48 2.82 19.17
C PRO A 219 3.23 2.63 18.31
N ALA A 220 3.43 2.45 17.00
CA ALA A 220 2.41 1.86 16.14
C ALA A 220 2.23 0.39 16.57
N ALA A 221 1.00 0.00 16.88
CA ALA A 221 0.66 -1.25 17.57
C ALA A 221 1.17 -2.55 16.92
N ARG A 222 1.74 -2.50 15.71
CA ARG A 222 2.17 -3.67 14.93
C ARG A 222 3.61 -3.67 14.44
N LEU A 223 4.36 -2.57 14.55
CA LEU A 223 5.75 -2.56 14.10
C LEU A 223 6.65 -3.20 15.16
N LEU A 224 7.31 -4.30 14.79
CA LEU A 224 8.34 -4.91 15.63
C LEU A 224 9.58 -4.01 15.71
N LEU A 225 10.37 -4.16 16.77
CA LEU A 225 11.62 -3.40 16.92
C LEU A 225 12.57 -3.62 15.74
N ASP A 226 12.73 -4.88 15.30
CA ASP A 226 13.59 -5.24 14.18
C ASP A 226 13.10 -4.63 12.86
N ASP A 227 11.78 -4.56 12.65
CA ASP A 227 11.19 -3.91 11.48
C ASP A 227 11.52 -2.41 11.49
N ARG A 228 11.31 -1.71 12.62
CA ARG A 228 11.63 -0.28 12.76
C ARG A 228 13.11 0.00 12.51
N GLN A 229 13.99 -0.81 13.10
CA GLN A 229 15.44 -0.72 12.90
C GLN A 229 15.81 -0.87 11.43
N ALA A 230 15.31 -1.92 10.77
CA ALA A 230 15.61 -2.17 9.36
C ALA A 230 15.11 -1.04 8.45
N ILE A 231 13.90 -0.52 8.70
CA ILE A 231 13.34 0.61 7.94
C ILE A 231 14.23 1.85 8.08
N VAL A 232 14.64 2.21 9.29
CA VAL A 232 15.50 3.38 9.53
C VAL A 232 16.86 3.21 8.86
N GLU A 233 17.49 2.04 8.97
CA GLU A 233 18.78 1.78 8.32
C GLU A 233 18.69 1.89 6.80
N ILE A 234 17.66 1.27 6.19
CA ILE A 234 17.42 1.36 4.75
C ILE A 234 17.24 2.83 4.35
N LEU A 235 16.30 3.55 4.96
CA LEU A 235 16.00 4.94 4.62
C LEU A 235 17.24 5.85 4.71
N ARG A 236 18.08 5.69 5.74
CA ARG A 236 19.29 6.51 5.93
C ARG A 236 20.29 6.33 4.79
N GLU A 237 20.40 5.13 4.24
CA GLU A 237 21.30 4.85 3.13
C GLU A 237 20.68 5.18 1.76
N THR A 238 19.36 5.10 1.64
CA THR A 238 18.69 5.10 0.32
C THR A 238 17.73 6.25 0.05
N LYS A 239 17.30 7.05 1.03
CA LYS A 239 16.38 8.20 0.82
C LYS A 239 17.15 9.53 0.79
N PRO A 240 17.33 10.15 -0.38
CA PRO A 240 17.86 11.51 -0.47
C PRO A 240 16.95 12.51 0.26
N GLY A 241 17.57 13.40 1.02
CA GLY A 241 16.86 14.44 1.79
C GLY A 241 16.16 13.92 3.05
N LEU A 242 16.48 12.70 3.52
CA LEU A 242 16.01 12.22 4.81
C LEU A 242 16.50 13.15 5.94
N PRO A 243 15.65 13.59 6.88
CA PRO A 243 16.07 14.43 7.98
C PRO A 243 17.14 13.79 8.87
N SER A 244 18.07 14.60 9.38
CA SER A 244 19.22 14.13 10.16
C SER A 244 18.87 13.48 11.49
N TYR A 245 17.66 13.71 12.01
CA TYR A 245 17.17 13.10 13.24
C TYR A 245 16.74 11.64 13.09
N PHE A 246 16.72 11.09 11.86
CA PHE A 246 16.60 9.64 11.65
C PHE A 246 17.91 8.96 12.07
N GLU A 247 18.00 8.64 13.35
CA GLU A 247 19.12 7.92 13.96
C GLU A 247 18.78 6.43 14.15
N PRO A 248 19.76 5.52 14.18
CA PRO A 248 19.50 4.13 14.51
C PRO A 248 18.80 4.04 15.88
N PRO A 249 17.67 3.33 16.02
CA PRO A 249 17.10 3.03 17.32
C PRO A 249 18.17 2.51 18.29
N VAL A 250 18.23 3.09 19.49
CA VAL A 250 19.18 2.65 20.52
C VAL A 250 18.83 1.21 20.89
N ARG A 251 19.81 0.30 20.76
CA ARG A 251 19.69 -1.12 21.12
C ARG A 251 19.32 -1.32 22.58
#